data_AF-A0A7Y7M963-F1
#
_entry.id   AF-A0A7Y7M963-F1
#
_cell.length_a   1.000
_cell.length_b   1.000
_cell.length_c   1.000
_cell.angle_alpha   90.00
_cell.angle_beta   90.00
_cell.angle_gamma   90.00
#
_symmetry.space_group_name_H-M   'P 1'
#
loop_
_entity.id
_entity.type
_entity.pdbx_description
1 polymer ?
#
loop_
_entity_poly.entity_id
_entity_poly.type
_entity_poly.pdbx_seq_one_letter_code
_entity_poly.pdbx_strand_id
1 'polypeptide(L)'
;LRAVPRGRFLAYELPSSPHAALRVLVGRGGDAVRVYLDPVTLAVLKRVSEESRFERVVFNLHGQLLMGNAGSVIMELVASWTIVLAVTGLYLWWPRRGAGQGWGGVVYPRLGAGGRTAWRDAHAVTGLFVSLFLVLFLASGLPWSFVWGHALKAAEDRLAPILPVPGPSVPDWQIGHVPARVEIAGGASGMAAMPGMEMDGPTRSAVPAAGFDPAALDRV
;
A
#
# COMPACT_ATOMS: atom_id res chain seq x y z
N LEU A 1 -12.82 26.55 7.00
CA LEU A 1 -13.91 25.56 6.80
C LEU A 1 -15.04 26.04 5.88
N ARG A 2 -15.17 27.36 5.61
CA ARG A 2 -16.16 27.90 4.65
C ARG A 2 -16.07 27.29 3.23
N ALA A 3 -14.85 26.95 2.78
CA ALA A 3 -14.60 26.35 1.46
C ALA A 3 -15.13 24.91 1.31
N VAL A 4 -15.28 24.18 2.43
CA VAL A 4 -15.79 22.80 2.47
C VAL A 4 -16.81 22.74 3.62
N PRO A 5 -18.09 23.10 3.35
CA PRO A 5 -19.12 23.11 4.38
C PRO A 5 -19.28 21.73 5.03
N ARG A 6 -19.34 21.69 6.36
CA ARG A 6 -19.37 20.47 7.19
C ARG A 6 -18.09 19.61 7.11
N GLY A 7 -16.98 20.18 6.67
CA GLY A 7 -15.68 19.51 6.68
C GLY A 7 -15.01 19.52 8.07
N ARG A 8 -14.15 18.54 8.34
CA ARG A 8 -13.22 18.52 9.49
C ARG A 8 -11.79 18.63 8.99
N PHE A 9 -10.96 19.43 9.65
CA PHE A 9 -9.54 19.51 9.32
C PHE A 9 -8.87 18.15 9.56
N LEU A 10 -8.02 17.71 8.62
CA LEU A 10 -7.28 16.45 8.73
C LEU A 10 -5.78 16.71 8.87
N ALA A 11 -5.19 17.34 7.86
CA ALA A 11 -3.76 17.57 7.80
C ALA A 11 -3.45 18.84 7.00
N TYR A 12 -2.26 19.37 7.26
CA TYR A 12 -1.68 20.52 6.59
C TYR A 12 -0.32 20.11 6.03
N GLU A 13 -0.09 20.38 4.74
CA GLU A 13 1.16 20.07 4.07
C GLU A 13 1.87 21.39 3.74
N LEU A 14 3.08 21.55 4.28
CA LEU A 14 3.90 22.75 4.09
C LEU A 14 4.25 22.91 2.60
N PRO A 15 4.15 24.13 2.04
CA PRO A 15 4.61 24.40 0.68
C PRO A 15 6.11 24.06 0.55
N SER A 16 6.47 23.29 -0.45
CA SER A 16 7.88 22.94 -0.73
C SER A 16 8.68 24.09 -1.34
N SER A 17 8.02 25.16 -1.79
CA SER A 17 8.64 26.40 -2.26
C SER A 17 7.78 27.63 -1.94
N PRO A 18 8.36 28.85 -1.90
CA PRO A 18 7.61 30.09 -1.63
C PRO A 18 6.50 30.39 -2.64
N HIS A 19 6.58 29.81 -3.84
CA HIS A 19 5.57 29.96 -4.90
C HIS A 19 4.62 28.77 -5.00
N ALA A 20 4.77 27.76 -4.14
CA ALA A 20 3.86 26.61 -4.12
C ALA A 20 2.58 26.96 -3.38
N ALA A 21 1.45 26.53 -3.95
CA ALA A 21 0.17 26.62 -3.25
C ALA A 21 0.22 25.81 -1.95
N LEU A 22 -0.31 26.42 -0.90
CA LEU A 22 -0.54 25.75 0.36
C LEU A 22 -1.61 24.66 0.20
N ARG A 23 -1.41 23.50 0.84
CA ARG A 23 -2.32 22.36 0.73
C ARG A 23 -2.90 22.02 2.09
N VAL A 24 -4.22 22.02 2.16
CA VAL A 24 -4.97 21.66 3.36
C VAL A 24 -5.92 20.53 3.03
N LEU A 25 -5.87 19.46 3.83
CA LEU A 25 -6.74 18.30 3.66
C LEU A 25 -7.90 18.40 4.64
N VAL A 26 -9.12 18.27 4.11
CA VAL A 26 -10.37 18.40 4.85
C VAL A 26 -11.22 17.16 4.61
N GLY A 27 -11.64 16.50 5.68
CA GLY A 27 -12.53 15.36 5.64
C GLY A 27 -13.99 15.81 5.47
N ARG A 28 -14.72 15.24 4.51
CA ARG A 28 -16.15 15.51 4.30
C ARG A 28 -16.89 14.21 3.98
N GLY A 29 -17.85 13.82 4.82
CA GLY A 29 -18.74 12.69 4.54
C GLY A 29 -18.07 11.31 4.41
N GLY A 30 -16.80 11.19 4.82
CA GLY A 30 -16.04 9.95 4.70
C GLY A 30 -14.79 10.09 3.83
N ASP A 31 -14.80 11.05 2.90
CA ASP A 31 -13.73 11.29 1.94
C ASP A 31 -12.80 12.42 2.38
N ALA A 32 -11.57 12.44 1.86
CA ALA A 32 -10.66 13.57 2.00
C ALA A 32 -10.73 14.47 0.76
N VAL A 33 -10.82 15.77 1.00
CA VAL A 33 -10.79 16.82 -0.02
C VAL A 33 -9.55 17.66 0.21
N ARG A 34 -8.67 17.73 -0.78
CA ARG A 34 -7.53 18.64 -0.77
C ARG A 34 -7.95 20.00 -1.28
N VAL A 35 -7.66 21.01 -0.48
CA VAL A 35 -7.89 22.41 -0.79
C VAL A 35 -6.55 23.08 -1.02
N TYR A 36 -6.37 23.65 -2.20
CA TYR A 36 -5.22 24.46 -2.56
C TYR A 36 -5.52 25.91 -2.21
N LEU A 37 -4.65 26.50 -1.40
CA LEU A 37 -4.72 27.86 -0.91
C LEU A 37 -3.51 28.64 -1.42
N ASP A 38 -3.70 29.92 -1.69
CA ASP A 38 -2.57 30.83 -1.87
C ASP A 38 -1.88 31.08 -0.52
N PRO A 39 -0.55 30.94 -0.40
CA PRO A 39 0.14 31.01 0.88
C PRO A 39 0.16 32.42 1.50
N VAL A 40 -0.05 33.48 0.69
CA VAL A 40 0.03 34.88 1.14
C VAL A 40 -1.37 35.45 1.40
N THR A 41 -2.31 35.22 0.48
CA THR A 41 -3.66 35.77 0.52
C THR A 41 -4.68 34.82 1.15
N LEU A 42 -4.31 33.56 1.35
CA LEU A 42 -5.20 32.48 1.84
C LEU A 42 -6.44 32.25 0.96
N ALA A 43 -6.43 32.76 -0.28
CA ALA A 43 -7.49 32.57 -1.24
C ALA A 43 -7.59 31.10 -1.67
N VAL A 44 -8.81 30.58 -1.81
CA VAL A 44 -9.04 29.21 -2.27
C VAL A 44 -8.84 29.15 -3.78
N LEU A 45 -7.77 28.50 -4.20
CA LEU A 45 -7.42 28.33 -5.61
C LEU A 45 -8.19 27.16 -6.24
N LYS A 46 -8.20 26.00 -5.56
CA LYS A 46 -8.80 24.77 -6.09
C LYS A 46 -9.23 23.82 -4.99
N ARG A 47 -10.26 23.02 -5.27
CA ARG A 47 -10.70 21.88 -4.43
C ARG A 47 -10.65 20.62 -5.27
N VAL A 48 -10.00 19.58 -4.77
CA VAL A 48 -9.84 18.30 -5.48
C VAL A 48 -10.17 17.17 -4.50
N SER A 49 -10.98 16.21 -4.93
CA SER A 49 -11.23 14.98 -4.16
C SER A 49 -9.99 14.08 -4.26
N GLU A 50 -9.49 13.61 -3.12
CA GLU A 50 -8.35 12.68 -3.08
C GLU A 50 -8.66 11.36 -3.79
N GLU A 51 -9.91 10.89 -3.65
CA GLU A 51 -10.33 9.60 -4.24
C GLU A 51 -10.43 9.64 -5.77
N SER A 52 -10.58 10.83 -6.37
CA SER A 52 -10.64 11.00 -7.83
C SER A 52 -9.28 11.12 -8.51
N ARG A 53 -8.17 11.07 -7.75
CA ARG A 53 -6.83 11.22 -8.32
C ARG A 53 -6.46 9.98 -9.11
N PHE A 54 -5.83 10.18 -10.26
CA PHE A 54 -5.44 9.07 -11.16
C PHE A 54 -4.59 8.02 -10.43
N GLU A 55 -3.62 8.44 -9.63
CA GLU A 55 -2.80 7.51 -8.82
C GLU A 55 -3.62 6.71 -7.80
N ARG A 56 -4.63 7.32 -7.18
CA ARG A 56 -5.51 6.68 -6.19
C ARG A 56 -6.40 5.66 -6.89
N VAL A 57 -6.91 6.00 -8.07
CA VAL A 57 -7.67 5.07 -8.92
C VAL A 57 -6.80 3.90 -9.35
N VAL A 58 -5.56 4.12 -9.78
CA VAL A 58 -4.62 3.05 -10.17
C VAL A 58 -4.25 2.18 -8.98
N PHE A 59 -3.98 2.77 -7.81
CA PHE A 59 -3.73 2.04 -6.56
C PHE A 59 -4.92 1.15 -6.19
N ASN A 60 -6.13 1.71 -6.24
CA ASN A 60 -7.35 0.98 -5.94
C ASN A 60 -7.64 -0.10 -6.99
N LEU A 61 -7.36 0.14 -8.27
CA LEU A 61 -7.52 -0.86 -9.32
C LEU A 61 -6.53 -2.02 -9.12
N HIS A 62 -5.25 -1.70 -8.88
CA HIS A 62 -4.18 -2.67 -8.74
C HIS A 62 -4.29 -3.53 -7.48
N GLY A 63 -4.64 -2.91 -6.35
CA GLY A 63 -4.69 -3.57 -5.05
C GLY A 63 -6.05 -4.17 -4.71
N GLN A 64 -7.15 -3.65 -5.26
CA GLN A 64 -8.50 -4.02 -4.82
C GLN A 64 -9.56 -4.05 -5.93
N LEU A 65 -9.18 -3.93 -7.21
CA LEU A 65 -10.12 -3.96 -8.35
C LEU A 65 -11.29 -2.96 -8.23
N LEU A 66 -11.10 -1.86 -7.50
CA LEU A 66 -12.15 -0.90 -7.14
C LEU A 66 -13.33 -1.49 -6.34
N MET A 67 -13.18 -2.69 -5.76
CA MET A 67 -14.21 -3.41 -5.01
C MET A 67 -14.05 -3.32 -3.48
N GLY A 68 -13.18 -2.44 -2.97
CA GLY A 68 -12.93 -2.35 -1.54
C GLY A 68 -12.18 -3.58 -1.00
N ASN A 69 -12.35 -3.85 0.30
CA ASN A 69 -11.68 -4.97 0.98
C ASN A 69 -11.95 -6.35 0.33
N ALA A 70 -13.12 -6.56 -0.27
CA ALA A 70 -13.41 -7.82 -0.97
C ALA A 70 -12.46 -8.02 -2.17
N GLY A 71 -12.20 -6.96 -2.92
CA GLY A 71 -11.23 -7.00 -4.02
C GLY A 71 -9.79 -7.14 -3.53
N SER A 72 -9.43 -6.57 -2.37
CA SER A 72 -8.11 -6.77 -1.74
C SER A 72 -7.84 -8.25 -1.49
N VAL A 73 -8.80 -8.98 -0.91
CA VAL A 73 -8.67 -10.42 -0.65
C VAL A 73 -8.57 -11.21 -1.96
N ILE A 74 -9.33 -10.84 -2.99
CA ILE A 74 -9.26 -11.49 -4.31
C ILE A 74 -7.87 -11.30 -4.92
N MET A 75 -7.34 -10.06 -4.93
CA MET A 75 -6.03 -9.77 -5.51
C MET A 75 -4.90 -10.46 -4.75
N GLU A 76 -5.01 -10.58 -3.43
CA GLU A 76 -4.08 -11.33 -2.61
C GLU A 76 -4.12 -12.83 -2.88
N LEU A 77 -5.31 -13.39 -3.09
CA LEU A 77 -5.48 -14.77 -3.51
C LEU A 77 -4.85 -14.99 -4.90
N VAL A 78 -5.05 -14.07 -5.84
CA VAL A 78 -4.42 -14.09 -7.17
C VAL A 78 -2.89 -14.05 -7.05
N ALA A 79 -2.34 -13.16 -6.23
CA ALA A 79 -0.90 -13.07 -6.00
C ALA A 79 -0.34 -14.38 -5.43
N SER A 80 -0.99 -14.93 -4.41
CA SER A 80 -0.58 -16.19 -3.75
C SER A 80 -0.65 -17.38 -4.71
N TRP A 81 -1.74 -17.51 -5.47
CA TRP A 81 -1.87 -18.56 -6.49
C TRP A 81 -0.91 -18.40 -7.65
N THR A 82 -0.56 -17.17 -8.02
CA THR A 82 0.44 -16.93 -9.08
C THR A 82 1.80 -17.49 -8.67
N ILE A 83 2.20 -17.34 -7.39
CA ILE A 83 3.42 -17.98 -6.86
C ILE A 83 3.31 -19.50 -6.98
N VAL A 84 2.20 -20.10 -6.54
CA VAL A 84 1.98 -21.56 -6.62
C VAL A 84 2.07 -22.04 -8.07
N LEU A 85 1.41 -21.36 -9.00
CA LEU A 85 1.42 -21.71 -10.42
C LEU A 85 2.80 -21.53 -11.06
N ALA A 86 3.54 -20.48 -10.70
CA ALA A 86 4.90 -20.26 -11.19
C ALA A 86 5.86 -21.34 -10.69
N VAL A 87 5.83 -21.65 -9.39
CA VAL A 87 6.67 -22.69 -8.77
C VAL A 87 6.31 -24.07 -9.30
N THR A 88 5.03 -24.40 -9.41
CA THR A 88 4.58 -25.69 -9.96
C THR A 88 4.89 -25.80 -11.46
N GLY A 89 4.71 -24.74 -12.23
CA GLY A 89 5.11 -24.68 -13.64
C GLY A 89 6.61 -24.94 -13.83
N LEU A 90 7.45 -24.26 -13.04
CA LEU A 90 8.90 -24.51 -12.99
C LEU A 90 9.21 -25.95 -12.60
N TYR A 91 8.56 -26.48 -11.56
CA TYR A 91 8.77 -27.85 -11.07
C TYR A 91 8.40 -28.90 -12.12
N LEU A 92 7.28 -28.71 -12.83
CA LEU A 92 6.80 -29.62 -13.87
C LEU A 92 7.67 -29.54 -15.13
N TRP A 93 8.12 -28.34 -15.48
CA TRP A 93 9.02 -28.13 -16.62
C TRP A 93 10.45 -28.60 -16.34
N TRP A 94 10.87 -28.59 -15.07
CA TRP A 94 12.23 -28.93 -14.67
C TRP A 94 12.65 -30.29 -15.27
N PRO A 95 13.81 -30.35 -15.94
CA PRO A 95 14.25 -31.56 -16.63
C PRO A 95 14.42 -32.72 -15.64
N ARG A 96 13.47 -33.67 -15.64
CA ARG A 96 13.53 -34.89 -14.81
C ARG A 96 14.20 -36.02 -15.58
N ARG A 97 15.46 -36.27 -15.21
CA ARG A 97 16.32 -37.41 -15.56
C ARG A 97 16.82 -37.49 -17.01
N GLY A 98 18.14 -37.69 -17.12
CA GLY A 98 18.89 -37.97 -18.34
C GLY A 98 20.23 -37.23 -18.32
N ALA A 99 21.26 -37.86 -17.74
CA ALA A 99 22.62 -37.35 -17.51
C ALA A 99 23.43 -37.06 -18.81
N GLY A 100 22.86 -36.29 -19.74
CA GLY A 100 23.49 -35.93 -21.01
C GLY A 100 22.86 -34.74 -21.73
N GLN A 101 21.76 -34.16 -21.24
CA GLN A 101 21.26 -32.88 -21.75
C GLN A 101 22.00 -31.74 -21.04
N GLY A 102 22.88 -31.05 -21.78
CA GLY A 102 23.49 -29.82 -21.32
C GLY A 102 22.45 -28.74 -20.98
N TRP A 103 22.90 -27.61 -20.46
CA TRP A 103 22.05 -26.53 -19.96
C TRP A 103 21.24 -25.81 -21.08
N GLY A 104 21.48 -26.17 -22.34
CA GLY A 104 20.78 -25.67 -23.52
C GLY A 104 19.36 -26.21 -23.65
N GLY A 105 18.41 -25.30 -23.85
CA GLY A 105 16.96 -25.55 -23.81
C GLY A 105 16.38 -25.47 -22.40
N VAL A 106 17.20 -25.10 -21.41
CA VAL A 106 16.83 -24.89 -20.00
C VAL A 106 17.19 -23.47 -19.56
N VAL A 107 18.47 -23.12 -19.60
CA VAL A 107 18.96 -21.79 -19.16
C VAL A 107 19.20 -20.85 -20.35
N TYR A 108 19.56 -21.40 -21.50
CA TYR A 108 19.73 -20.64 -22.74
C TYR A 108 19.09 -21.38 -23.92
N PRO A 109 18.54 -20.67 -24.92
CA PRO A 109 17.91 -21.30 -26.07
C PRO A 109 18.95 -22.01 -26.94
N ARG A 110 18.62 -23.19 -27.47
CA ARG A 110 19.50 -23.88 -28.43
C ARG A 110 19.36 -23.24 -29.81
N LEU A 111 20.36 -22.43 -30.15
CA LEU A 111 20.48 -21.79 -31.46
C LEU A 111 20.70 -22.89 -32.52
N GLY A 112 19.72 -23.11 -33.39
CA GLY A 112 19.74 -24.15 -34.42
C GLY A 112 18.62 -25.19 -34.32
N ALA A 113 17.83 -25.20 -33.24
CA ALA A 113 16.62 -26.00 -33.16
C ALA A 113 15.50 -25.36 -34.00
N GLY A 114 14.97 -26.06 -35.01
CA GLY A 114 13.86 -25.58 -35.84
C GLY A 114 12.47 -25.96 -35.30
N GLY A 115 11.45 -25.16 -35.64
CA GLY A 115 10.03 -25.50 -35.44
C GLY A 115 9.59 -25.55 -33.97
N ARG A 116 8.93 -26.64 -33.57
CA ARG A 116 8.32 -26.82 -32.23
C ARG A 116 9.32 -26.71 -31.08
N THR A 117 10.56 -27.16 -31.30
CA THR A 117 11.61 -27.14 -30.28
C THR A 117 12.07 -25.71 -29.98
N ALA A 118 12.10 -24.82 -30.98
CA ALA A 118 12.43 -23.41 -30.78
C ALA A 118 11.41 -22.71 -29.87
N TRP A 119 10.10 -22.88 -30.13
CA TRP A 119 9.03 -22.32 -29.29
C TRP A 119 9.06 -22.87 -27.87
N ARG A 120 9.35 -24.16 -27.72
CA ARG A 120 9.50 -24.79 -26.41
C ARG A 120 10.71 -24.21 -25.66
N ASP A 121 11.86 -24.09 -26.31
CA ASP A 121 13.08 -23.54 -25.70
C ASP A 121 12.90 -22.04 -25.39
N ALA A 122 12.17 -21.28 -26.23
CA ALA A 122 11.85 -19.88 -25.97
C ALA A 122 10.95 -19.72 -24.73
N HIS A 123 9.82 -20.46 -24.66
CA HIS A 123 8.92 -20.41 -23.50
C HIS A 123 9.59 -20.92 -22.22
N ALA A 124 10.41 -21.96 -22.35
CA ALA A 124 11.19 -22.52 -21.24
C ALA A 124 12.15 -21.49 -20.63
N VAL A 125 12.98 -20.88 -21.48
CA VAL A 125 14.01 -19.93 -21.02
C VAL A 125 13.37 -18.64 -20.52
N THR A 126 12.41 -18.06 -21.27
CA THR A 126 11.70 -16.87 -20.79
C THR A 126 10.90 -17.17 -19.55
N GLY A 127 10.22 -18.32 -19.50
CA GLY A 127 9.47 -18.79 -18.34
C GLY A 127 10.34 -18.94 -17.11
N LEU A 128 11.56 -19.45 -17.22
CA LEU A 128 12.51 -19.56 -16.10
C LEU A 128 12.83 -18.18 -15.50
N PHE A 129 13.32 -17.25 -16.31
CA PHE A 129 13.73 -15.93 -15.84
C PHE A 129 12.55 -15.08 -15.36
N VAL A 130 11.42 -15.11 -16.10
CA VAL A 130 10.21 -14.39 -15.73
C VAL A 130 9.62 -14.97 -14.44
N SER A 131 9.57 -16.30 -14.28
CA SER A 131 9.04 -16.90 -13.04
C SER A 131 9.91 -16.57 -11.83
N LEU A 132 11.24 -16.59 -11.98
CA LEU A 132 12.15 -16.19 -10.90
C LEU A 132 11.92 -14.73 -10.50
N PHE A 133 11.90 -13.82 -11.46
CA PHE A 133 11.61 -12.41 -11.23
C PHE A 133 10.22 -12.22 -10.60
N LEU A 134 9.20 -12.89 -11.14
CA LEU A 134 7.81 -12.78 -10.70
C LEU A 134 7.62 -13.28 -9.28
N VAL A 135 8.23 -14.40 -8.90
CA VAL A 135 8.16 -14.93 -7.52
C VAL A 135 8.81 -13.96 -6.54
N LEU A 136 9.99 -13.40 -6.88
CA LEU A 136 10.66 -12.42 -6.02
C LEU A 136 9.84 -11.12 -5.91
N PHE A 137 9.27 -10.64 -7.02
CA PHE A 137 8.42 -9.46 -7.06
C PHE A 137 7.13 -9.63 -6.26
N LEU A 138 6.47 -10.79 -6.38
CA LEU A 138 5.27 -11.10 -5.60
C LEU A 138 5.62 -11.24 -4.12
N ALA A 139 6.70 -11.94 -3.78
CA ALA A 139 7.14 -12.12 -2.41
C ALA A 139 7.48 -10.79 -1.72
N SER A 140 8.06 -9.82 -2.44
CA SER A 140 8.28 -8.48 -1.89
C SER A 140 6.99 -7.66 -1.75
N GLY A 141 5.96 -7.97 -2.54
CA GLY A 141 4.64 -7.33 -2.51
C GLY A 141 3.67 -7.88 -1.46
N LEU A 142 3.80 -9.15 -1.05
CA LEU A 142 2.91 -9.79 -0.07
C LEU A 142 2.86 -9.07 1.29
N PRO A 143 3.97 -8.59 1.90
CA PRO A 143 3.88 -7.81 3.15
C PRO A 143 2.97 -6.58 3.09
N TRP A 144 2.70 -6.07 1.89
CA TRP A 144 1.85 -4.89 1.64
C TRP A 144 0.39 -5.24 1.40
N SER A 145 0.04 -6.52 1.21
CA SER A 145 -1.35 -6.95 1.06
C SER A 145 -2.09 -6.99 2.39
N PHE A 146 -3.41 -7.08 2.30
CA PHE A 146 -4.31 -6.99 3.44
C PHE A 146 -4.05 -8.10 4.48
N VAL A 147 -4.11 -9.38 4.09
CA VAL A 147 -3.97 -10.52 5.02
C VAL A 147 -2.52 -10.69 5.46
N TRP A 148 -1.56 -10.70 4.54
CA TRP A 148 -0.14 -10.85 4.86
C TRP A 148 0.42 -9.69 5.68
N GLY A 149 0.00 -8.45 5.44
CA GLY A 149 0.40 -7.31 6.27
C GLY A 149 -0.09 -7.45 7.71
N HIS A 150 -1.33 -7.90 7.91
CA HIS A 150 -1.85 -8.21 9.24
C HIS A 150 -1.12 -9.40 9.89
N ALA A 151 -0.81 -10.43 9.11
CA ALA A 151 -0.08 -11.60 9.60
C ALA A 151 1.36 -11.25 10.00
N LEU A 152 2.05 -10.41 9.22
CA LEU A 152 3.40 -9.93 9.51
C LEU A 152 3.39 -9.07 10.77
N LYS A 153 2.45 -8.14 10.90
CA LYS A 153 2.27 -7.34 12.12
C LYS A 153 2.03 -8.23 13.35
N ALA A 154 1.16 -9.23 13.23
CA ALA A 154 0.91 -10.17 14.32
C ALA A 154 2.15 -11.00 14.68
N ALA A 155 3.02 -11.31 13.71
CA ALA A 155 4.30 -11.95 13.96
C ALA A 155 5.29 -11.00 14.65
N GLU A 156 5.38 -9.75 14.21
CA GLU A 156 6.19 -8.69 14.84
C GLU A 156 5.79 -8.49 16.30
N ASP A 157 4.49 -8.32 16.58
CA ASP A 157 3.97 -8.11 17.93
C ASP A 157 4.30 -9.30 18.87
N ARG A 158 4.35 -10.53 18.34
CA ARG A 158 4.74 -11.74 19.09
C ARG A 158 6.24 -11.84 19.32
N LEU A 159 7.06 -11.29 18.42
CA LEU A 159 8.52 -11.35 18.47
C LEU A 159 9.13 -10.13 19.17
N ALA A 160 8.38 -9.04 19.32
CA ALA A 160 8.79 -7.81 20.00
C ALA A 160 9.33 -8.00 21.43
N PRO A 161 8.87 -8.99 22.23
CA PRO A 161 9.48 -9.27 23.53
C PRO A 161 10.87 -9.91 23.46
N ILE A 162 11.24 -10.51 22.31
CA ILE A 162 12.44 -11.34 22.13
C ILE A 162 13.53 -10.59 21.32
N LEU A 163 13.12 -9.68 20.43
CA LEU A 163 14.01 -8.88 19.59
C LEU A 163 13.81 -7.39 19.89
N PRO A 164 14.87 -6.58 20.09
CA PRO A 164 14.76 -5.14 20.23
C PRO A 164 14.48 -4.51 18.85
N VAL A 165 13.27 -4.70 18.36
CA VAL A 165 12.75 -4.04 17.16
C VAL A 165 12.09 -2.74 17.62
N PRO A 166 12.27 -1.60 16.91
CA PRO A 166 11.48 -0.40 17.16
C PRO A 166 9.99 -0.77 17.22
N GLY A 167 9.28 -0.23 18.22
CA GLY A 167 7.89 -0.59 18.58
C GLY A 167 6.88 -0.56 17.42
N PRO A 168 5.65 -1.01 17.67
CA PRO A 168 4.72 -1.53 16.66
C PRO A 168 4.67 -0.64 15.42
N SER A 169 5.18 -1.15 14.30
CA SER A 169 5.00 -0.51 13.00
C SER A 169 3.50 -0.61 12.70
N VAL A 170 2.74 0.46 12.93
CA VAL A 170 1.37 0.55 12.40
C VAL A 170 1.60 0.84 10.92
N PRO A 171 1.40 -0.12 10.00
CA PRO A 171 1.71 0.14 8.61
C PRO A 171 0.54 0.98 8.07
N ASP A 172 0.76 2.27 8.01
CA ASP A 172 -0.09 3.27 7.36
C ASP A 172 -0.15 3.08 5.82
N TRP A 173 0.65 2.15 5.29
CA TRP A 173 0.82 1.81 3.89
C TRP A 173 0.15 0.49 3.44
N GLN A 174 -0.67 -0.16 4.27
CA GLN A 174 -1.34 -1.42 3.88
C GLN A 174 -2.34 -1.22 2.73
N ILE A 175 -2.32 -2.14 1.76
CA ILE A 175 -3.30 -2.20 0.66
C ILE A 175 -4.62 -2.77 1.22
N GLY A 176 -5.52 -1.88 1.63
CA GLY A 176 -6.88 -2.16 2.09
C GLY A 176 -7.71 -0.88 2.08
N HIS A 177 -9.04 -0.95 2.03
CA HIS A 177 -9.89 0.25 1.96
C HIS A 177 -9.89 1.00 3.29
N VAL A 178 -8.90 1.87 3.46
CA VAL A 178 -8.84 2.89 4.49
C VAL A 178 -9.25 4.19 3.80
N PRO A 179 -10.39 4.82 4.17
CA PRO A 179 -10.79 6.08 3.57
C PRO A 179 -9.64 7.08 3.65
N ALA A 180 -9.37 7.88 2.61
CA ALA A 180 -8.23 8.80 2.58
C ALA A 180 -8.12 9.66 3.85
N ARG A 181 -9.26 10.00 4.47
CA ARG A 181 -9.28 10.73 5.75
C ARG A 181 -8.53 10.03 6.90
N VAL A 182 -8.58 8.70 6.96
CA VAL A 182 -8.00 7.89 8.05
C VAL A 182 -6.50 7.71 7.84
N GLU A 183 -6.09 7.50 6.58
CA GLU A 183 -4.69 7.46 6.16
C GLU A 183 -3.99 8.81 6.40
N ILE A 184 -4.61 9.91 5.96
CA ILE A 184 -4.05 11.27 6.06
C ILE A 184 -4.01 11.78 7.51
N ALA A 185 -4.99 11.43 8.35
CA ALA A 185 -5.03 11.88 9.74
C ALA A 185 -4.12 11.08 10.67
N GLY A 186 -3.34 10.11 10.16
CA GLY A 186 -2.58 9.18 11.00
C GLY A 186 -3.48 8.43 11.98
N GLY A 187 -4.75 8.24 11.61
CA GLY A 187 -5.73 7.60 12.47
C GLY A 187 -5.30 6.16 12.67
N ALA A 188 -4.94 5.81 13.90
CA ALA A 188 -4.72 4.43 14.29
C ALA A 188 -5.91 3.61 13.77
N SER A 189 -5.65 2.73 12.81
CA SER A 189 -6.57 1.64 12.49
C SER A 189 -6.49 0.64 13.63
N GLY A 190 -6.86 1.11 14.83
CA GLY A 190 -7.10 0.30 16.01
C GLY A 190 -8.46 -0.34 15.85
N MET A 191 -8.49 -1.63 16.11
CA MET A 191 -9.67 -2.46 16.32
C MET A 191 -10.93 -1.65 16.66
N ALA A 192 -12.01 -1.97 15.94
CA ALA A 192 -13.36 -1.69 16.38
C ALA A 192 -13.45 -1.82 17.92
N ALA A 193 -13.98 -0.77 18.54
CA ALA A 193 -14.21 -0.68 19.97
C ALA A 193 -14.74 -2.02 20.51
N MET A 194 -13.92 -2.74 21.27
CA MET A 194 -14.40 -3.79 22.14
C MET A 194 -15.10 -3.08 23.32
N PRO A 195 -16.41 -3.25 23.52
CA PRO A 195 -17.10 -2.62 24.63
C PRO A 195 -16.65 -3.30 25.93
N GLY A 196 -16.13 -2.52 26.89
CA GLY A 196 -16.03 -2.96 28.29
C GLY A 196 -14.64 -3.24 28.88
N MET A 197 -13.55 -2.70 28.32
CA MET A 197 -12.25 -2.76 29.01
C MET A 197 -11.59 -1.38 29.08
N GLU A 198 -11.84 -0.70 30.20
CA GLU A 198 -11.16 0.54 30.58
C GLU A 198 -9.75 0.18 31.07
N MET A 199 -8.73 0.61 30.34
CA MET A 199 -7.34 0.42 30.73
C MET A 199 -6.72 1.79 30.97
N ASP A 200 -6.54 2.13 32.25
CA ASP A 200 -5.68 3.22 32.68
C ASP A 200 -4.24 2.94 32.22
N GLY A 201 -3.77 3.73 31.25
CA GLY A 201 -2.41 3.72 30.73
C GLY A 201 -1.76 5.10 30.88
N PRO A 202 -0.43 5.18 31.07
CA PRO A 202 0.23 6.34 31.65
C PRO A 202 0.16 7.56 30.73
N THR A 203 -0.09 8.71 31.35
CA THR A 203 -0.09 10.04 30.73
C THR A 203 1.23 10.28 29.99
N ARG A 204 1.16 10.27 28.66
CA ARG A 204 2.25 10.83 27.84
C ARG A 204 2.28 12.33 28.10
N SER A 205 3.36 12.79 28.72
CA SER A 205 3.67 14.18 28.94
C SER A 205 3.58 14.96 27.63
N ALA A 206 2.68 15.94 27.61
CA ALA A 206 2.53 16.87 26.51
C ALA A 206 3.84 17.66 26.33
N VAL A 207 4.40 17.61 25.12
CA VAL A 207 5.33 18.64 24.65
C VAL A 207 4.53 19.94 24.60
N PRO A 208 4.98 21.06 25.21
CA PRO A 208 4.22 22.30 25.21
C PRO A 208 4.19 22.84 23.77
N ALA A 209 3.05 22.68 23.11
CA ALA A 209 2.74 23.39 21.89
C ALA A 209 2.68 24.89 22.23
N ALA A 210 3.54 25.69 21.59
CA ALA A 210 3.35 27.13 21.53
C ALA A 210 1.91 27.39 21.05
N GLY A 211 1.19 28.22 21.81
CA GLY A 211 -0.27 28.35 21.76
C GLY A 211 -0.84 28.50 20.36
N PHE A 212 -1.53 27.46 19.90
CA PHE A 212 -2.45 27.51 18.79
C PHE A 212 -3.84 27.82 19.36
N ASP A 213 -4.38 29.00 19.07
CA ASP A 213 -5.74 29.39 19.41
C ASP A 213 -6.72 28.90 18.32
N PRO A 214 -7.51 27.84 18.55
CA PRO A 214 -8.47 27.34 17.57
C PRO A 214 -9.63 28.32 17.31
N ALA A 215 -9.86 29.30 18.18
CA ALA A 215 -10.94 30.29 18.01
C ALA A 215 -10.62 31.36 16.95
N ALA A 216 -9.37 31.46 16.49
CA ALA A 216 -8.96 32.39 15.43
C ALA A 216 -9.51 31.98 14.05
N LEU A 217 -9.83 30.70 13.84
CA LEU A 217 -10.29 30.17 12.55
C LEU A 217 -11.78 30.36 12.27
N ASP A 218 -12.58 30.73 13.28
CA ASP A 218 -14.03 30.92 13.14
C ASP A 218 -14.44 32.37 12.80
N ARG A 219 -13.48 33.31 12.74
CA ARG A 219 -13.76 34.73 12.43
C ARG A 219 -13.52 35.16 10.98
N VAL A 220 -13.19 34.25 10.06
CA VAL A 220 -13.00 34.57 8.61
C VAL A 220 -13.89 33.75 7.72
#